data_AF-A0A800DXA7-F1
#
_entry.id   AF-A0A800DXA7-F1
#
_cell.length_a   1.000
_cell.length_b   1.000
_cell.length_c   1.000
_cell.angle_alpha   90.00
_cell.angle_beta   90.00
_cell.angle_gamma   90.00
#
_symmetry.space_group_name_H-M   'P 1'
#
loop_
_entity.id
_entity.type
_entity.pdbx_description
1 polymer ?
#
loop_
_entity_poly.entity_id
_entity_poly.type
_entity_poly.pdbx_seq_one_letter_code
_entity_poly.pdbx_strand_id
1 'polypeptide(L)'
;MKKYLSIIILTLSLTINAQVPANYYDSAAGYTGYALKTQLRNIIASSHQPHSYNALYTAYATTDVDNYYENDGTLLDMYSEKPNGADAYNYTHNSNHCGNYSGEGDCFNREHIMPQSVFGSASPMQSDAISVVPSDGSVNGARSNYAFGEVGTATYTSTNGSKRGNNVTAGYSGTVFEPIDEFKGDIARIMFYFATR
;
A
#
# COMPACT_ATOMS: atom_id res chain seq x y z
N MET A 1 17.23 -5.12 40.63
CA MET A 1 17.14 -4.63 39.24
C MET A 1 16.12 -5.42 38.41
N LYS A 2 16.23 -6.75 38.26
CA LYS A 2 15.26 -7.56 37.48
C LYS A 2 13.78 -7.41 37.91
N LYS A 3 13.48 -7.40 39.22
CA LYS A 3 12.09 -7.22 39.74
C LYS A 3 11.48 -5.84 39.41
N TYR A 4 12.29 -4.78 39.47
CA TYR A 4 11.84 -3.43 39.13
C TYR A 4 11.62 -3.27 37.62
N LEU A 5 12.47 -3.90 36.80
CA LEU A 5 12.29 -3.93 35.35
C LEU A 5 11.00 -4.67 34.95
N SER A 6 10.69 -5.80 35.60
CA SER A 6 9.44 -6.54 35.37
C SER A 6 8.19 -5.73 35.76
N ILE A 7 8.25 -4.97 36.86
CA ILE A 7 7.15 -4.09 37.29
C ILE A 7 6.95 -2.95 36.29
N ILE A 8 8.05 -2.34 35.80
CA ILE A 8 7.99 -1.27 34.80
C ILE A 8 7.39 -1.76 33.48
N ILE A 9 7.80 -2.93 32.98
CA ILE A 9 7.24 -3.54 31.76
C ILE A 9 5.76 -3.88 31.94
N LEU A 10 5.36 -4.37 33.13
CA LEU A 10 3.97 -4.67 33.44
C LEU A 10 3.10 -3.40 33.53
N THR A 11 3.62 -2.31 34.09
CA THR A 11 2.88 -1.04 34.13
C THR A 11 2.79 -0.37 32.77
N LEU A 12 3.83 -0.50 31.92
CA LEU A 12 3.85 0.11 30.59
C LEU A 12 2.88 -0.61 29.63
N SER A 13 2.79 -1.94 29.72
CA SER A 13 1.85 -2.76 28.94
C SER A 13 0.37 -2.47 29.25
N LEU A 14 0.05 -1.92 30.42
CA LEU A 14 -1.30 -1.48 30.79
C LEU A 14 -1.69 -0.11 30.21
N THR A 15 -0.75 0.64 29.64
CA THR A 15 -0.97 1.99 29.11
C THR A 15 -0.95 2.09 27.59
N ILE A 16 -0.62 1.00 26.90
CA ILE A 16 -0.58 0.96 25.44
C ILE A 16 -2.00 0.78 24.90
N ASN A 17 -2.58 1.86 24.37
CA ASN A 17 -3.90 1.84 23.75
C ASN A 17 -3.75 1.56 22.25
N ALA A 18 -3.76 0.27 21.88
CA ALA A 18 -3.87 -0.18 20.49
C ALA A 18 -5.33 -0.48 20.06
N GLN A 19 -6.30 -0.15 20.92
CA GLN A 19 -7.71 -0.38 20.63
C GLN A 19 -8.24 0.71 19.70
N VAL A 20 -9.12 0.31 18.79
CA VAL A 20 -9.91 1.25 17.98
C VAL A 20 -10.70 2.20 18.90
N PRO A 21 -10.97 3.46 18.51
CA PRO A 21 -11.81 4.35 19.30
C PRO A 21 -13.10 3.66 19.76
N ALA A 22 -13.52 3.94 20.99
CA ALA A 22 -14.76 3.40 21.52
C ALA A 22 -15.91 3.68 20.55
N ASN A 23 -16.73 2.67 20.30
CA ASN A 23 -17.91 2.71 19.45
C ASN A 23 -17.65 2.89 17.94
N TYR A 24 -16.41 2.80 17.48
CA TYR A 24 -16.06 3.05 16.07
C TYR A 24 -16.80 2.12 15.09
N TYR A 25 -17.00 0.85 15.46
CA TYR A 25 -17.66 -0.16 14.62
C TYR A 25 -19.11 -0.46 15.02
N ASP A 26 -19.70 0.29 15.96
CA ASP A 26 -21.02 -0.04 16.51
C ASP A 26 -22.12 -0.06 15.44
N SER A 27 -22.06 0.86 14.47
CA SER A 27 -23.03 0.91 13.36
C SER A 27 -22.92 -0.29 12.40
N ALA A 28 -21.77 -0.97 12.39
CA ALA A 28 -21.53 -2.15 11.56
C ALA A 28 -21.87 -3.47 12.29
N ALA A 29 -22.08 -3.44 13.60
CA ALA A 29 -22.32 -4.63 14.40
C ALA A 29 -23.59 -5.38 13.95
N GLY A 30 -23.49 -6.71 13.81
CA GLY A 30 -24.61 -7.57 13.44
C GLY A 30 -24.99 -7.57 11.95
N TYR A 31 -24.40 -6.70 11.13
CA TYR A 31 -24.60 -6.73 9.68
C TYR A 31 -23.63 -7.70 8.99
N THR A 32 -24.06 -8.24 7.85
CA THR A 32 -23.25 -9.10 6.97
C THR A 32 -23.41 -8.68 5.50
N GLY A 33 -22.50 -9.13 4.62
CA GLY A 33 -22.61 -8.92 3.17
C GLY A 33 -22.70 -7.44 2.78
N TYR A 34 -23.60 -7.09 1.86
CA TYR A 34 -23.75 -5.72 1.37
C TYR A 34 -24.16 -4.72 2.47
N ALA A 35 -24.99 -5.12 3.43
CA ALA A 35 -25.38 -4.25 4.52
C ALA A 35 -24.16 -3.88 5.39
N LEU A 36 -23.28 -4.86 5.67
CA LEU A 36 -22.02 -4.61 6.36
C LEU A 36 -21.13 -3.66 5.56
N LYS A 37 -20.96 -3.92 4.26
CA LYS A 37 -20.18 -3.05 3.37
C LYS A 37 -20.68 -1.59 3.43
N THR A 38 -21.99 -1.37 3.40
CA THR A 38 -22.58 -0.03 3.52
C THR A 38 -22.27 0.64 4.86
N GLN A 39 -22.32 -0.10 5.97
CA GLN A 39 -21.96 0.47 7.28
C GLN A 39 -20.48 0.84 7.35
N LEU A 40 -19.59 -0.03 6.87
CA LEU A 40 -18.15 0.24 6.79
C LEU A 40 -17.85 1.45 5.91
N ARG A 41 -18.54 1.57 4.75
CA ARG A 41 -18.45 2.75 3.89
C ARG A 41 -18.78 4.03 4.65
N ASN A 42 -19.90 4.04 5.38
CA ASN A 42 -20.33 5.21 6.14
C ASN A 42 -19.32 5.59 7.22
N ILE A 43 -18.75 4.60 7.92
CA ILE A 43 -17.69 4.81 8.91
C ILE A 43 -16.47 5.47 8.25
N ILE A 44 -15.96 4.90 7.15
CA ILE A 44 -14.78 5.42 6.44
C ILE A 44 -15.04 6.83 5.89
N ALA A 45 -16.22 7.06 5.31
CA ALA A 45 -16.58 8.35 4.71
C ALA A 45 -16.74 9.47 5.75
N SER A 46 -17.16 9.15 6.97
CA SER A 46 -17.46 10.14 8.01
C SER A 46 -16.24 10.96 8.47
N SER A 47 -15.04 10.37 8.44
CA SER A 47 -13.80 11.01 8.89
C SER A 47 -12.85 11.34 7.74
N HIS A 48 -13.24 11.04 6.50
CA HIS A 48 -12.35 11.25 5.36
C HIS A 48 -12.16 12.75 5.10
N GLN A 49 -10.89 13.17 5.06
CA GLN A 49 -10.49 14.50 4.63
C GLN A 49 -9.76 14.39 3.29
N PRO A 50 -10.27 15.02 2.22
CA PRO A 50 -9.59 15.02 0.94
C PRO A 50 -8.34 15.90 1.01
N HIS A 51 -7.23 15.40 0.47
CA HIS A 51 -5.98 16.14 0.36
C HIS A 51 -5.64 16.42 -1.11
N SER A 52 -4.72 17.35 -1.35
CA SER A 52 -4.23 17.61 -2.71
C SER A 52 -3.35 16.47 -3.19
N TYR A 53 -3.24 16.28 -4.50
CA TYR A 53 -2.41 15.23 -5.07
C TYR A 53 -0.91 15.36 -4.71
N ASN A 54 -0.42 16.58 -4.47
CA ASN A 54 0.94 16.81 -4.01
C ASN A 54 1.14 16.54 -2.52
N ALA A 55 0.08 16.54 -1.71
CA ALA A 55 0.18 16.22 -0.28
C ALA A 55 0.57 14.76 -0.03
N LEU A 56 0.41 13.88 -1.03
CA LEU A 56 0.86 12.48 -0.97
C LEU A 56 2.36 12.37 -0.64
N TYR A 57 3.22 13.17 -1.27
CA TYR A 57 4.67 13.13 -0.97
C TYR A 57 4.99 13.49 0.48
N THR A 58 4.22 14.42 1.06
CA THR A 58 4.33 14.76 2.48
C THR A 58 3.82 13.63 3.36
N ALA A 59 2.73 12.95 2.97
CA ALA A 59 2.20 11.81 3.72
C ALA A 59 3.23 10.66 3.80
N TYR A 60 3.88 10.33 2.67
CA TYR A 60 4.85 9.23 2.58
C TYR A 60 6.03 9.36 3.53
N ALA A 61 6.43 10.59 3.88
CA ALA A 61 7.46 10.85 4.90
C ALA A 61 7.07 10.39 6.32
N THR A 62 5.82 9.96 6.51
CA THR A 62 5.30 9.43 7.78
C THR A 62 4.64 8.07 7.63
N THR A 63 4.01 7.78 6.48
CA THR A 63 3.23 6.55 6.27
C THR A 63 4.05 5.42 5.66
N ASP A 64 5.07 5.73 4.87
CA ASP A 64 5.81 4.77 4.04
C ASP A 64 7.31 4.84 4.37
N VAL A 65 7.63 4.93 5.66
CA VAL A 65 9.01 4.89 6.15
C VAL A 65 9.37 3.44 6.43
N ASP A 66 10.42 2.93 5.80
CA ASP A 66 10.92 1.59 6.10
C ASP A 66 11.52 1.54 7.51
N ASN A 67 10.75 0.96 8.42
CA ASN A 67 11.15 0.63 9.79
C ASN A 67 11.02 -0.89 10.05
N TYR A 68 10.86 -1.70 9.00
CA TYR A 68 10.49 -3.11 9.12
C TYR A 68 11.52 -4.04 8.50
N TYR A 69 12.11 -3.65 7.37
CA TYR A 69 13.08 -4.46 6.63
C TYR A 69 14.50 -4.04 7.01
N GLU A 70 15.22 -3.34 6.13
CA GLU A 70 16.53 -2.76 6.43
C GLU A 70 16.47 -1.77 7.60
N ASN A 71 15.30 -1.19 7.85
CA ASN A 71 15.04 -0.25 8.95
C ASN A 71 16.04 0.92 8.90
N ASP A 72 16.25 1.44 7.69
CA ASP A 72 17.18 2.52 7.38
C ASP A 72 16.47 3.88 7.23
N GLY A 73 15.14 3.90 7.37
CA GLY A 73 14.31 5.10 7.26
C GLY A 73 14.16 5.62 5.83
N THR A 74 14.45 4.78 4.83
CA THR A 74 14.16 5.07 3.42
C THR A 74 12.68 4.88 3.11
N LEU A 75 12.30 5.25 1.89
CA LEU A 75 10.93 5.12 1.41
C LEU A 75 10.60 3.66 1.16
N LEU A 76 9.62 3.13 1.88
CA LEU A 76 9.11 1.78 1.69
C LEU A 76 8.31 1.68 0.38
N ASP A 77 8.91 1.05 -0.63
CA ASP A 77 8.30 0.80 -1.92
C ASP A 77 8.01 -0.70 -2.10
N MET A 78 6.75 -1.08 -2.03
CA MET A 78 6.29 -2.48 -2.15
C MET A 78 6.72 -3.18 -3.46
N TYR A 79 7.10 -2.44 -4.50
CA TYR A 79 7.55 -3.00 -5.78
C TYR A 79 9.07 -3.10 -5.93
N SER A 80 9.84 -2.58 -4.98
CA SER A 80 11.31 -2.55 -5.00
C SER A 80 11.93 -3.20 -3.77
N GLU A 81 11.20 -3.21 -2.66
CA GLU A 81 11.58 -3.78 -1.37
C GLU A 81 11.84 -5.29 -1.49
N LYS A 82 12.94 -5.72 -0.86
CA LYS A 82 13.43 -7.10 -0.81
C LYS A 82 13.52 -7.58 0.64
N PRO A 83 12.47 -8.26 1.14
CA PRO A 83 12.35 -8.61 2.56
C PRO A 83 13.48 -9.45 3.18
N ASN A 84 14.30 -10.12 2.36
CA ASN A 84 15.35 -11.03 2.79
C ASN A 84 16.76 -10.61 2.35
N GLY A 85 16.96 -9.34 1.98
CA GLY A 85 18.29 -8.79 1.75
C GLY A 85 18.27 -7.50 0.95
N ALA A 86 19.40 -6.79 0.95
CA ALA A 86 19.48 -5.41 0.45
C ALA A 86 18.74 -5.13 -0.87
N ASP A 87 17.91 -4.10 -0.80
CA ASP A 87 17.30 -3.44 -1.94
C ASP A 87 18.30 -3.08 -3.03
N ALA A 88 17.82 -3.12 -4.28
CA ALA A 88 18.65 -2.76 -5.43
C ALA A 88 18.94 -1.25 -5.47
N TYR A 89 18.05 -0.44 -4.89
CA TYR A 89 18.07 1.01 -4.84
C TYR A 89 17.08 1.47 -3.77
N ASN A 90 17.39 2.59 -3.11
CA ASN A 90 16.54 3.18 -2.08
C ASN A 90 16.23 4.64 -2.43
N TYR A 91 15.08 5.13 -1.97
CA TYR A 91 14.73 6.54 -2.10
C TYR A 91 14.63 7.21 -0.74
N THR A 92 15.02 8.48 -0.69
CA THR A 92 14.82 9.32 0.48
C THR A 92 13.59 10.19 0.30
N HIS A 93 12.81 10.35 1.37
CA HIS A 93 11.59 11.15 1.36
C HIS A 93 11.83 12.59 0.89
N ASN A 94 10.83 13.17 0.21
CA ASN A 94 10.84 14.54 -0.32
C ASN A 94 11.95 14.85 -1.33
N SER A 95 12.63 13.84 -1.86
CA SER A 95 13.58 13.95 -2.96
C SER A 95 13.34 12.81 -3.95
N ASN A 96 14.01 12.79 -5.11
CA ASN A 96 13.98 11.66 -6.05
C ASN A 96 12.58 11.23 -6.51
N HIS A 97 11.58 12.14 -6.51
CA HIS A 97 10.28 11.88 -7.12
C HIS A 97 10.19 12.52 -8.52
N CYS A 98 9.64 11.81 -9.51
CA CYS A 98 9.57 12.32 -10.86
C CYS A 98 8.37 11.81 -11.68
N GLY A 99 8.21 12.35 -12.88
CA GLY A 99 7.17 11.94 -13.84
C GLY A 99 7.69 11.14 -15.02
N ASN A 100 9.02 11.09 -15.24
CA ASN A 100 9.65 10.41 -16.36
C ASN A 100 10.89 9.66 -15.87
N TYR A 101 11.01 8.39 -16.22
CA TYR A 101 12.05 7.47 -15.76
C TYR A 101 12.60 6.65 -16.93
N SER A 102 13.86 6.25 -16.83
CA SER A 102 14.58 5.49 -17.86
C SER A 102 14.81 4.02 -17.50
N GLY A 103 14.63 3.67 -16.23
CA GLY A 103 14.74 2.32 -15.70
C GLY A 103 14.46 2.31 -14.19
N GLU A 104 14.56 1.13 -13.59
CA GLU A 104 14.44 0.98 -12.12
C GLU A 104 15.56 1.74 -11.39
N GLY A 105 15.23 2.35 -10.25
CA GLY A 105 16.17 3.10 -9.42
C GLY A 105 16.37 4.57 -9.84
N ASP A 106 15.68 5.04 -10.88
CA ASP A 106 15.82 6.43 -11.37
C ASP A 106 15.11 7.43 -10.44
N CYS A 107 13.83 7.16 -10.16
CA CYS A 107 13.01 7.96 -9.26
C CYS A 107 11.79 7.15 -8.83
N PHE A 108 11.16 7.55 -7.74
CA PHE A 108 9.82 7.07 -7.40
C PHE A 108 8.73 8.00 -7.93
N ASN A 109 7.52 7.49 -8.06
CA ASN A 109 6.31 8.23 -8.35
C ASN A 109 5.15 7.72 -7.48
N ARG A 110 3.92 8.05 -7.87
CA ARG A 110 2.70 7.67 -7.16
C ARG A 110 2.04 6.52 -7.91
N GLU A 111 2.00 5.35 -7.29
CA GLU A 111 1.28 4.19 -7.79
C GLU A 111 -0.16 4.21 -7.29
N HIS A 112 -1.10 4.17 -8.23
CA HIS A 112 -2.52 4.03 -7.93
C HIS A 112 -2.86 2.54 -7.90
N ILE A 113 -2.92 1.94 -6.71
CA ILE A 113 -3.18 0.50 -6.54
C ILE A 113 -4.49 0.10 -7.24
N MET A 114 -5.54 0.93 -7.18
CA MET A 114 -6.62 0.87 -8.16
C MET A 114 -6.30 1.80 -9.35
N PRO A 115 -6.15 1.29 -10.59
CA PRO A 115 -5.77 2.14 -11.72
C PRO A 115 -6.74 3.30 -11.94
N GLN A 116 -6.20 4.50 -12.21
CA GLN A 116 -7.00 5.71 -12.46
C GLN A 116 -8.04 5.55 -13.58
N SER A 117 -7.77 4.70 -14.56
CA SER A 117 -8.70 4.38 -15.65
C SER A 117 -10.00 3.75 -15.18
N VAL A 118 -10.04 3.14 -14.00
CA VAL A 118 -11.24 2.50 -13.42
C VAL A 118 -12.23 3.54 -12.90
N PHE A 119 -11.74 4.68 -12.41
CA PHE A 119 -12.57 5.71 -11.77
C PHE A 119 -12.47 7.09 -12.47
N GLY A 120 -11.84 7.14 -13.64
CA GLY A 120 -11.70 8.35 -14.45
C GLY A 120 -10.93 9.47 -13.76
N SER A 121 -9.94 9.12 -12.92
CA SER A 121 -9.15 10.09 -12.14
C SER A 121 -9.98 11.03 -11.25
N ALA A 122 -11.21 10.65 -10.90
CA ALA A 122 -12.09 11.47 -10.09
C ALA A 122 -11.57 11.67 -8.65
N SER A 123 -11.71 12.88 -8.14
CA SER A 123 -11.50 13.19 -6.72
C SER A 123 -12.66 12.63 -5.87
N PRO A 124 -12.39 12.20 -4.62
CA PRO A 124 -11.12 12.27 -3.90
C PRO A 124 -10.17 11.06 -4.12
N MET A 125 -10.58 10.06 -4.90
CA MET A 125 -9.84 8.80 -5.08
C MET A 125 -8.43 9.03 -5.65
N GLN A 126 -8.26 10.04 -6.51
CA GLN A 126 -6.97 10.35 -7.13
C GLN A 126 -5.86 10.70 -6.11
N SER A 127 -6.21 11.27 -4.96
CA SER A 127 -5.25 11.76 -3.95
C SER A 127 -5.40 11.08 -2.60
N ASP A 128 -5.98 9.88 -2.57
CA ASP A 128 -6.22 9.13 -1.34
C ASP A 128 -4.96 8.37 -0.91
N ALA A 129 -4.33 8.82 0.18
CA ALA A 129 -3.07 8.26 0.70
C ALA A 129 -3.15 6.78 1.11
N ILE A 130 -4.34 6.20 1.31
CA ILE A 130 -4.47 4.77 1.59
C ILE A 130 -4.35 3.94 0.29
N SER A 131 -4.77 4.52 -0.85
CA SER A 131 -4.81 3.79 -2.13
C SER A 131 -3.76 4.21 -3.16
N VAL A 132 -3.03 5.28 -2.85
CA VAL A 132 -1.96 5.82 -3.68
C VAL A 132 -0.66 5.74 -2.89
N VAL A 133 0.19 4.79 -3.26
CA VAL A 133 1.43 4.46 -2.56
C VAL A 133 2.64 4.96 -3.32
N PRO A 134 3.79 5.22 -2.67
CA PRO A 134 5.03 5.45 -3.39
C PRO A 134 5.47 4.19 -4.13
N SER A 135 6.05 4.35 -5.32
CA SER A 135 6.71 3.24 -6.01
C SER A 135 7.72 3.69 -7.05
N ASP A 136 8.74 2.88 -7.34
CA ASP A 136 9.67 3.09 -8.46
C ASP A 136 8.88 3.34 -9.74
N GLY A 137 9.28 4.40 -10.44
CA GLY A 137 8.57 4.85 -11.62
C GLY A 137 8.52 3.80 -12.72
N SER A 138 9.62 3.08 -12.95
CA SER A 138 9.73 2.06 -13.98
C SER A 138 8.92 0.81 -13.64
N VAL A 139 8.93 0.34 -12.39
CA VAL A 139 8.11 -0.81 -11.97
C VAL A 139 6.62 -0.45 -12.01
N ASN A 140 6.24 0.76 -11.57
CA ASN A 140 4.88 1.28 -11.73
C ASN A 140 4.49 1.34 -13.22
N GLY A 141 5.36 1.87 -14.08
CA GLY A 141 5.15 1.88 -15.54
C GLY A 141 4.97 0.48 -16.13
N ALA A 142 5.73 -0.51 -15.63
CA ALA A 142 5.60 -1.90 -16.02
C ALA A 142 4.27 -2.50 -15.55
N ARG A 143 3.82 -2.18 -14.32
CA ARG A 143 2.52 -2.55 -13.76
C ARG A 143 1.36 -1.99 -14.58
N SER A 144 1.48 -0.75 -15.07
CA SER A 144 0.49 -0.11 -15.95
C SER A 144 -0.93 -0.11 -15.34
N ASN A 145 -1.96 -0.50 -16.10
CA ASN A 145 -3.32 -0.70 -15.61
C ASN A 145 -3.72 -2.19 -15.54
N TYR A 146 -2.74 -3.09 -15.52
CA TYR A 146 -3.01 -4.52 -15.45
C TYR A 146 -3.61 -4.89 -14.09
N ALA A 147 -4.52 -5.86 -14.10
CA ALA A 147 -5.03 -6.45 -12.88
C ALA A 147 -3.89 -7.15 -12.11
N PHE A 148 -4.02 -7.20 -10.78
CA PHE A 148 -3.16 -8.07 -9.98
C PHE A 148 -3.57 -9.53 -10.17
N GLY A 149 -2.58 -10.43 -10.28
CA GLY A 149 -2.83 -11.86 -10.42
C GLY A 149 -1.53 -12.64 -10.54
N GLU A 150 -1.60 -13.96 -10.38
CA GLU A 150 -0.43 -14.83 -10.51
C GLU A 150 0.05 -14.94 -11.96
N VAL A 151 1.36 -14.77 -12.17
CA VAL A 151 2.00 -14.81 -13.48
C VAL A 151 2.55 -16.21 -13.74
N GLY A 152 2.12 -16.82 -14.84
CA GLY A 152 2.68 -18.10 -15.30
C GLY A 152 4.03 -17.91 -15.99
N THR A 153 4.04 -17.19 -17.11
CA THR A 153 5.25 -16.83 -17.87
C THR A 153 5.46 -15.32 -17.81
N ALA A 154 6.55 -14.91 -17.17
CA ALA A 154 6.92 -13.52 -17.05
C ALA A 154 7.46 -12.96 -18.39
N THR A 155 6.97 -11.78 -18.76
CA THR A 155 7.50 -10.94 -19.84
C THR A 155 8.34 -9.77 -19.30
N TYR A 156 8.25 -9.55 -17.99
CA TYR A 156 9.04 -8.58 -17.23
C TYR A 156 9.17 -9.10 -15.80
N THR A 157 10.30 -8.83 -15.17
CA THR A 157 10.56 -9.13 -13.76
C THR A 157 11.38 -7.98 -13.19
N SER A 158 10.89 -7.37 -12.12
CA SER A 158 11.59 -6.30 -11.42
C SER A 158 12.76 -6.85 -10.60
N THR A 159 13.63 -5.96 -10.12
CA THR A 159 14.76 -6.35 -9.27
C THR A 159 14.33 -7.01 -7.96
N ASN A 160 13.14 -6.69 -7.42
CA ASN A 160 12.60 -7.34 -6.23
C ASN A 160 11.90 -8.68 -6.50
N GLY A 161 11.64 -9.00 -7.77
CA GLY A 161 10.99 -10.25 -8.19
C GLY A 161 9.51 -10.13 -8.53
N SER A 162 8.92 -8.92 -8.47
CA SER A 162 7.58 -8.68 -9.02
C SER A 162 7.57 -8.92 -10.54
N LYS A 163 6.46 -9.41 -11.08
CA LYS A 163 6.38 -9.89 -12.46
C LYS A 163 5.24 -9.25 -13.22
N ARG A 164 5.42 -9.10 -14.53
CA ARG A 164 4.29 -8.91 -15.46
C ARG A 164 4.29 -10.03 -16.48
N GLY A 165 3.15 -10.65 -16.73
CA GLY A 165 3.04 -11.73 -17.70
C GLY A 165 1.62 -12.23 -17.87
N ASN A 166 1.48 -13.42 -18.46
CA ASN A 166 0.16 -14.02 -18.64
C ASN A 166 -0.40 -14.48 -17.30
N ASN A 167 -1.70 -14.24 -17.11
CA ASN A 167 -2.43 -14.73 -15.96
C ASN A 167 -2.59 -16.25 -15.98
N VAL A 168 -2.48 -16.88 -14.81
CA VAL A 168 -2.85 -18.29 -14.58
C VAL A 168 -4.02 -18.46 -13.61
N THR A 169 -4.49 -17.37 -13.00
CA THR A 169 -5.64 -17.39 -12.08
C THR A 169 -6.95 -17.57 -12.85
N ALA A 170 -7.80 -18.51 -12.44
CA ALA A 170 -9.10 -18.72 -13.08
C ALA A 170 -9.99 -17.47 -12.98
N GLY A 171 -10.77 -17.19 -14.03
CA GLY A 171 -11.75 -16.08 -14.07
C GLY A 171 -11.27 -14.80 -14.74
N TYR A 172 -9.99 -14.71 -15.12
CA TYR A 172 -9.47 -13.61 -15.94
C TYR A 172 -8.51 -14.15 -17.01
N SER A 173 -8.51 -13.56 -18.21
CA SER A 173 -7.57 -13.90 -19.28
C SER A 173 -6.92 -12.61 -19.76
N GLY A 174 -5.59 -12.60 -19.80
CA GLY A 174 -4.84 -11.41 -20.19
C GLY A 174 -3.52 -11.29 -19.44
N THR A 175 -2.91 -10.11 -19.58
CA THR A 175 -1.70 -9.72 -18.85
C THR A 175 -2.06 -9.26 -17.44
N VAL A 176 -1.32 -9.75 -16.45
CA VAL A 176 -1.44 -9.37 -15.03
C VAL A 176 -0.08 -8.92 -14.50
N PHE A 177 -0.12 -8.22 -13.37
CA PHE A 177 1.05 -7.90 -12.56
C PHE A 177 1.00 -8.70 -11.25
N GLU A 178 2.08 -9.38 -10.91
CA GLU A 178 2.24 -10.15 -9.68
C GLU A 178 3.29 -9.47 -8.79
N PRO A 179 2.88 -8.80 -7.71
CA PRO A 179 3.83 -8.37 -6.67
C PRO A 179 4.37 -9.59 -5.94
N ILE A 180 5.51 -9.45 -5.26
CA ILE A 180 6.04 -10.52 -4.40
C ILE A 180 5.06 -10.88 -3.28
N ASP A 181 5.17 -12.10 -2.76
CA ASP A 181 4.21 -12.66 -1.79
C ASP A 181 4.06 -11.80 -0.53
N GLU A 182 5.15 -11.16 -0.07
CA GLU A 182 5.16 -10.27 1.09
C GLU A 182 4.09 -9.18 0.99
N PHE A 183 3.96 -8.54 -0.18
CA PHE A 183 3.07 -7.38 -0.37
C PHE A 183 1.71 -7.72 -0.96
N LYS A 184 1.44 -8.98 -1.31
CA LYS A 184 0.11 -9.40 -1.82
C LYS A 184 -1.00 -9.06 -0.82
N GLY A 185 -0.73 -9.22 0.47
CA GLY A 185 -1.68 -8.90 1.54
C GLY A 185 -2.01 -7.41 1.65
N ASP A 186 -0.99 -6.55 1.61
CA ASP A 186 -1.14 -5.09 1.67
C ASP A 186 -1.93 -4.56 0.48
N ILE A 187 -1.56 -4.99 -0.72
CA ILE A 187 -2.26 -4.62 -1.95
C ILE A 187 -3.73 -5.07 -1.91
N ALA A 188 -4.01 -6.28 -1.44
CA ALA A 188 -5.37 -6.78 -1.28
C ALA A 188 -6.19 -5.94 -0.28
N ARG A 189 -5.60 -5.53 0.85
CA ARG A 189 -6.25 -4.66 1.85
C ARG A 189 -6.54 -3.27 1.28
N ILE A 190 -5.60 -2.70 0.53
CA ILE A 190 -5.77 -1.41 -0.15
C ILE A 190 -6.91 -1.49 -1.18
N MET A 191 -6.94 -2.54 -2.01
CA MET A 191 -8.01 -2.77 -2.98
C MET A 191 -9.38 -2.95 -2.30
N PHE A 192 -9.41 -3.67 -1.17
CA PHE A 192 -10.63 -3.86 -0.38
C PHE A 192 -11.13 -2.55 0.23
N TYR A 193 -10.22 -1.72 0.78
CA TYR A 193 -10.52 -0.37 1.23
C TYR A 193 -11.14 0.46 0.10
N PHE A 194 -10.48 0.49 -1.06
CA PHE A 194 -10.93 1.26 -2.22
C PHE A 194 -12.33 0.83 -2.68
N ALA A 195 -12.58 -0.48 -2.75
CA ALA A 195 -13.87 -1.02 -3.18
C ALA A 195 -15.00 -0.80 -2.16
N THR A 196 -14.66 -0.54 -0.89
CA THR A 196 -15.63 -0.35 0.21
C THR A 196 -16.05 1.11 0.37
N ARG A 197 -15.14 2.05 0.13
CA ARG A 197 -15.35 3.49 0.28
C ARG A 197 -16.26 4.08 -0.82
#